data_AF-A0A8T6P046-F1
#
_entry.id   AF-A0A8T6P046-F1
#
_cell.length_a   1.000
_cell.length_b   1.000
_cell.length_c   1.000
_cell.angle_alpha   90.00
_cell.angle_beta   90.00
_cell.angle_gamma   90.00
#
_symmetry.space_group_name_H-M   'P 1'
#
loop_
_entity.id
_entity.type
_entity.pdbx_description
1 polymer ?
#
loop_
_entity_poly.entity_id
_entity_poly.type
_entity_poly.pdbx_seq_one_letter_code
_entity_poly.pdbx_strand_id
1 'polypeptide(L)'
;MACQSAPVSIFTLEAVEHEPHPEGCEAQAIAIHVNDTAGNPVEGITATLRTVGTDGVETTQTTDSNGEAVFTAASEETTYFLRLSRTEDDLSDTVVVEHFPACTRNLTRVTFVQR
;
A
#
# COMPACT_ATOMS: atom_id res chain seq x y z
N MET A 1 -5.57 23.56 -28.45
CA MET A 1 -4.94 22.24 -28.23
C MET A 1 -4.35 22.25 -26.83
N ALA A 2 -5.08 21.78 -25.82
CA ALA A 2 -4.48 21.50 -24.52
C ALA A 2 -3.69 20.21 -24.67
N CYS A 3 -2.37 20.29 -24.49
CA CYS A 3 -1.53 19.10 -24.36
C CYS A 3 -2.02 18.41 -23.09
N GLN A 4 -2.76 17.32 -23.22
CA GLN A 4 -3.13 16.49 -22.09
C GLN A 4 -1.82 15.97 -21.50
N SER A 5 -1.36 16.62 -20.43
CA SER A 5 -0.30 16.09 -19.58
C SER A 5 -0.66 14.65 -19.29
N ALA A 6 0.20 13.71 -19.70
CA ALA A 6 0.05 12.33 -19.29
C ALA A 6 -0.11 12.31 -17.76
N PRO A 7 -1.01 11.47 -17.20
CA PRO A 7 -1.07 11.34 -15.75
C PRO A 7 0.32 10.95 -15.27
N VAL A 8 0.95 11.82 -14.48
CA VAL A 8 2.28 11.57 -13.92
C VAL A 8 2.06 10.63 -12.75
N SER A 9 2.40 9.35 -12.91
CA SER A 9 2.51 8.43 -11.78
C SER A 9 3.76 8.80 -10.99
N ILE A 10 3.57 9.33 -9.79
CA ILE A 10 4.67 9.67 -8.86
C ILE A 10 5.02 8.50 -7.95
N PHE A 11 4.20 7.44 -7.87
CA PHE A 11 4.53 6.26 -7.09
C PHE A 11 4.75 5.07 -8.04
N THR A 12 5.87 4.39 -7.86
CA THR A 12 6.18 3.15 -8.57
C THR A 12 6.21 2.01 -7.57
N LEU A 13 5.49 0.92 -7.83
CA LEU A 13 5.60 -0.31 -7.04
C LEU A 13 7.01 -0.88 -7.24
N GLU A 14 7.76 -1.02 -6.16
CA GLU A 14 9.10 -1.59 -6.16
C GLU A 14 9.04 -3.09 -5.88
N ALA A 15 8.34 -3.48 -4.81
CA ALA A 15 8.29 -4.87 -4.36
C ALA A 15 6.99 -5.19 -3.62
N VAL A 16 6.59 -6.46 -3.67
CA VAL A 16 5.55 -7.05 -2.84
C VAL A 16 6.13 -8.33 -2.24
N GLU A 17 6.29 -8.34 -0.92
CA GLU A 17 6.87 -9.44 -0.17
C GLU A 17 5.83 -10.02 0.80
N HIS A 18 5.90 -11.32 1.05
CA HIS A 18 5.01 -12.01 1.97
C HIS A 18 5.86 -12.69 3.05
N GLU A 19 5.71 -12.21 4.27
CA GLU A 19 6.49 -12.63 5.44
C GLU A 19 5.57 -13.18 6.54
N PRO A 20 6.10 -13.98 7.48
CA PRO A 20 5.34 -14.36 8.66
C PRO A 20 5.19 -13.15 9.60
N HIS A 21 3.96 -12.91 10.05
CA HIS A 21 3.67 -11.89 11.04
C HIS A 21 4.23 -12.32 12.41
N PRO A 22 4.90 -11.41 13.15
CA PRO A 22 5.55 -11.75 14.42
C PRO A 22 4.58 -12.27 15.49
N GLU A 23 3.30 -11.87 15.44
CA GLU A 23 2.25 -12.28 16.39
C GLU A 23 1.67 -13.68 16.08
N GLY A 24 2.10 -14.35 15.00
CA GLY A 24 1.61 -15.66 14.57
C GLY A 24 0.40 -15.61 13.63
N CYS A 25 -0.12 -16.77 13.23
CA CYS A 25 -1.09 -16.92 12.10
C CYS A 25 -2.41 -16.16 12.27
N GLU A 26 -2.78 -15.86 13.51
CA GLU A 26 -4.04 -15.20 13.86
C GLU A 26 -4.01 -13.70 13.50
N ALA A 27 -2.82 -13.11 13.41
CA ALA A 27 -2.63 -11.71 13.04
C ALA A 27 -2.30 -11.60 11.56
N GLN A 28 -3.05 -10.75 10.85
CA GLN A 28 -2.83 -10.48 9.43
C GLN A 28 -2.75 -8.99 9.18
N ALA A 29 -1.73 -8.59 8.44
CA ALA A 29 -1.49 -7.19 8.15
C ALA A 29 -0.88 -6.98 6.77
N ILE A 30 -1.12 -5.79 6.23
CA ILE A 30 -0.49 -5.27 5.02
C ILE A 30 0.34 -4.05 5.44
N ALA A 31 1.65 -4.17 5.42
CA ALA A 31 2.58 -3.08 5.66
C ALA A 31 2.96 -2.44 4.32
N ILE A 32 2.78 -1.14 4.21
CA ILE A 32 3.16 -0.35 3.04
C ILE A 32 4.34 0.52 3.43
N HIS A 33 5.36 0.52 2.58
CA HIS A 33 6.57 1.29 2.79
C HIS A 33 6.78 2.19 1.57
N VAL A 34 6.95 3.49 1.78
CA VAL A 34 7.16 4.47 0.71
C VAL A 34 8.50 5.15 0.89
N ASN A 35 9.38 4.96 -0.09
CA ASN A 35 10.70 5.59 -0.18
C ASN A 35 10.74 6.56 -1.36
N ASP A 36 11.64 7.54 -1.36
CA ASP A 36 11.99 8.36 -2.51
C ASP A 36 13.02 7.64 -3.40
N THR A 37 13.25 8.14 -4.62
CA THR A 37 14.32 7.71 -5.54
C THR A 37 15.72 7.69 -4.91
N ALA A 38 15.95 8.50 -3.89
CA ALA A 38 17.18 8.53 -3.10
C ALA A 38 17.26 7.46 -2.00
N GLY A 39 16.20 6.67 -1.80
CA GLY A 39 16.08 5.67 -0.73
C GLY A 39 15.71 6.24 0.63
N ASN A 40 15.25 7.50 0.69
CA ASN A 40 14.79 8.12 1.94
C ASN A 40 13.30 7.83 2.15
N PRO A 41 12.86 7.50 3.37
CA PRO A 41 11.45 7.29 3.65
C PRO A 41 10.64 8.59 3.47
N VAL A 42 9.40 8.46 2.99
CA VAL A 42 8.51 9.60 2.73
C VAL A 42 7.29 9.55 3.63
N GLU A 43 7.21 10.52 4.54
CA GLU A 43 6.05 10.71 5.41
C GLU A 43 4.93 11.51 4.74
N GLY A 44 3.69 11.36 5.23
CA GLY A 44 2.55 12.17 4.79
C GLY A 44 1.87 11.68 3.50
N ILE A 45 2.16 10.46 3.04
CA ILE A 45 1.46 9.84 1.90
C ILE A 45 0.19 9.17 2.39
N THR A 46 -0.93 9.50 1.78
CA THR A 46 -2.22 8.91 2.14
C THR A 46 -2.40 7.60 1.36
N ALA A 47 -2.28 6.48 2.07
CA ALA A 47 -2.56 5.14 1.57
C ALA A 47 -3.99 4.75 1.91
N THR A 48 -4.77 4.47 0.88
CA THR A 48 -6.17 4.03 0.98
C THR A 48 -6.25 2.60 0.48
N LEU A 49 -6.50 1.67 1.38
CA LEU A 49 -6.67 0.25 1.09
C LEU A 49 -8.16 -0.08 1.01
N ARG A 50 -8.61 -0.59 -0.15
CA ARG A 50 -10.00 -0.95 -0.40
C ARG A 50 -10.13 -2.43 -0.74
N THR A 51 -10.98 -3.13 -0.02
CA THR A 51 -11.21 -4.57 -0.21
C THR A 51 -12.03 -4.84 -1.47
N VAL A 52 -11.62 -5.83 -2.28
CA VAL A 52 -12.34 -6.26 -3.48
C VAL A 52 -13.33 -7.38 -3.12
N GLY A 53 -14.62 -7.16 -3.37
CA GLY A 53 -15.65 -8.20 -3.26
C GLY A 53 -16.43 -8.25 -1.93
N THR A 54 -15.84 -7.82 -0.81
CA THR A 54 -16.49 -7.75 0.51
C THR A 54 -16.85 -6.31 0.88
N ASP A 55 -18.13 -5.94 0.78
CA ASP A 55 -18.77 -4.65 1.17
C ASP A 55 -18.01 -3.32 0.89
N GLY A 56 -16.94 -3.36 0.10
CA GLY A 56 -16.10 -2.20 -0.19
C GLY A 56 -15.48 -1.56 1.05
N VAL A 57 -15.08 -2.34 2.06
CA VAL A 57 -14.39 -1.79 3.24
C VAL A 57 -13.12 -1.07 2.79
N GLU A 58 -13.10 0.23 3.04
CA GLU A 58 -12.01 1.14 2.73
C GLU A 58 -11.37 1.61 4.03
N THR A 59 -10.07 1.41 4.14
CA THR A 59 -9.26 1.88 5.26
C THR A 59 -8.24 2.86 4.73
N THR A 60 -8.10 4.01 5.37
CA THR A 60 -7.11 5.01 5.00
C THR A 60 -6.14 5.21 6.14
N GLN A 61 -4.84 5.21 5.82
CA GLN A 61 -3.77 5.61 6.72
C GLN A 61 -2.77 6.52 6.01
N THR A 62 -2.05 7.29 6.81
CA THR A 62 -0.94 8.11 6.34
C THR A 62 0.37 7.45 6.71
N THR A 63 1.37 7.52 5.81
CA THR A 63 2.72 7.04 6.12
C THR A 63 3.33 7.87 7.24
N ASP A 64 3.99 7.20 8.17
CA ASP A 64 4.68 7.81 9.31
C ASP A 64 6.05 8.41 8.92
N SER A 65 6.82 8.87 9.90
CA SER A 65 8.18 9.41 9.71
C SER A 65 9.18 8.40 9.11
N ASN A 66 8.85 7.11 9.11
CA ASN A 66 9.63 6.05 8.47
C ASN A 66 9.06 5.67 7.09
N GLY A 67 8.09 6.42 6.58
CA GLY A 67 7.42 6.11 5.32
C GLY A 67 6.55 4.85 5.38
N GLU A 68 6.22 4.37 6.59
CA GLU A 68 5.50 3.11 6.78
C GLU A 68 4.02 3.35 7.12
N ALA A 69 3.13 2.52 6.59
CA ALA A 69 1.70 2.47 6.93
C ALA A 69 1.24 1.01 7.05
N VAL A 70 0.72 0.61 8.21
CA VAL A 70 0.38 -0.80 8.49
C VAL A 70 -1.12 -0.98 8.65
N PHE A 71 -1.73 -1.74 7.76
CA PHE A 71 -3.17 -2.00 7.72
C PHE A 71 -3.47 -3.39 8.28
N THR A 72 -4.51 -3.53 9.08
CA THR A 72 -5.01 -4.86 9.48
C THR A 72 -5.76 -5.49 8.30
N ALA A 73 -5.35 -6.68 7.89
CA ALA A 73 -5.98 -7.43 6.80
C ALA A 73 -6.98 -8.45 7.34
N ALA A 74 -7.92 -8.86 6.49
CA ALA A 74 -8.88 -9.91 6.83
C ALA A 74 -8.21 -11.27 6.78
N SER A 75 -8.69 -12.21 7.60
CA SER A 75 -8.07 -13.53 7.74
C SER A 75 -8.21 -14.47 6.53
N GLU A 76 -8.84 -13.99 5.45
CA GLU A 76 -9.24 -14.76 4.27
C GLU A 76 -8.56 -14.21 3.01
N GLU A 77 -8.37 -15.08 2.00
CA GLU A 77 -7.70 -14.73 0.75
C GLU A 77 -8.49 -13.65 0.03
N THR A 78 -7.92 -12.45 -0.02
CA THR A 78 -8.63 -11.26 -0.46
C THR A 78 -7.72 -10.36 -1.25
N THR A 79 -8.25 -9.83 -2.34
CA THR A 79 -7.58 -8.81 -3.14
C THR A 79 -7.93 -7.43 -2.60
N TYR A 80 -6.94 -6.53 -2.55
CA TYR A 80 -7.09 -5.15 -2.13
C TYR A 80 -6.66 -4.19 -3.24
N PHE A 81 -7.44 -3.14 -3.48
CA PHE A 81 -7.01 -1.96 -4.21
C PHE A 81 -6.32 -1.01 -3.24
N LEU A 82 -5.01 -0.88 -3.36
CA LEU A 82 -4.25 0.12 -2.65
C LEU A 82 -4.14 1.36 -3.52
N ARG A 83 -4.68 2.48 -3.05
CA ARG A 83 -4.55 3.79 -3.68
C ARG A 83 -3.64 4.66 -2.85
N LEU A 84 -2.49 5.05 -3.39
CA LEU A 84 -1.60 6.04 -2.80
C LEU A 84 -1.97 7.39 -3.36
N SER A 85 -2.08 8.40 -2.49
CA SER A 85 -2.31 9.77 -2.91
C SER A 85 -1.47 10.74 -2.08
N ARG A 86 -0.97 11.78 -2.74
CA ARG A 86 -0.32 12.90 -2.06
C ARG A 86 -1.28 14.08 -2.04
N THR A 87 -1.49 14.66 -0.86
CA THR A 87 -2.39 15.80 -0.65
C THR A 87 -2.04 17.01 -1.52
N GLU A 88 -0.79 17.14 -1.94
CA GLU A 88 -0.27 18.33 -2.63
C GLU A 88 -0.37 18.27 -4.15
N ASP A 89 -0.35 17.07 -4.76
CA ASP A 89 -0.16 16.93 -6.20
C ASP A 89 -1.42 16.48 -6.96
N ASP A 90 -2.52 16.12 -6.27
CA ASP A 90 -3.70 15.45 -6.87
C ASP A 90 -3.35 14.17 -7.64
N LEU A 91 -2.11 13.68 -7.47
CA LEU A 91 -1.65 12.46 -8.08
C LEU A 91 -1.97 11.30 -7.16
N SER A 92 -2.61 10.30 -7.74
CA SER A 92 -2.89 9.05 -7.05
C SER A 92 -2.56 7.87 -7.93
N ASP A 93 -1.80 6.93 -7.39
CA ASP A 93 -1.50 5.65 -8.02
C ASP A 93 -2.33 4.57 -7.35
N THR A 94 -2.86 3.64 -8.16
CA THR A 94 -3.59 2.49 -7.65
C THR A 94 -2.87 1.22 -8.04
N VAL A 95 -2.69 0.34 -7.07
CA VAL A 95 -2.02 -0.94 -7.21
C VAL A 95 -2.90 -2.03 -6.60
N VAL A 96 -2.89 -3.19 -7.23
CA VAL A 96 -3.64 -4.34 -6.75
C VAL A 96 -2.71 -5.18 -5.90
N VAL A 97 -3.10 -5.43 -4.65
CA VAL A 97 -2.35 -6.23 -3.70
C VAL A 97 -3.17 -7.48 -3.39
N GLU A 98 -2.58 -8.64 -3.61
CA GLU A 98 -3.21 -9.93 -3.27
C GLU A 98 -2.70 -10.40 -1.92
N HIS A 99 -3.64 -10.53 -0.96
CA HIS A 99 -3.34 -11.04 0.36
C HIS A 99 -3.67 -12.54 0.42
N PHE A 100 -2.64 -13.35 0.68
CA PHE A 100 -2.74 -14.80 0.80
C PHE A 100 -2.56 -15.20 2.27
N PRO A 101 -3.65 -15.40 3.04
CA PRO A 101 -3.57 -15.75 4.45
C PRO A 101 -2.99 -17.16 4.61
N ALA A 102 -1.69 -17.22 4.90
CA ALA A 102 -1.05 -18.44 5.35
C ALA A 102 -0.25 -18.14 6.60
N CYS A 103 -0.14 -19.11 7.49
CA CYS A 103 0.68 -19.02 8.70
C CYS A 103 2.11 -18.51 8.46
N THR A 104 2.67 -18.79 7.28
CA THR A 104 4.03 -18.40 6.89
C THR A 104 4.08 -17.10 6.08
N ARG A 105 2.92 -16.52 5.72
CA ARG A 105 2.77 -15.39 4.77
C ARG A 105 1.59 -14.47 5.15
N ASN A 106 1.39 -14.25 6.43
CA ASN A 106 0.30 -13.44 6.99
C ASN A 106 0.65 -11.94 7.14
N LEU A 107 1.87 -11.54 6.77
CA LEU A 107 2.25 -10.13 6.60
C LEU A 107 2.57 -9.88 5.12
N THR A 108 1.84 -8.98 4.47
CA THR A 108 2.17 -8.52 3.12
C THR A 108 2.88 -7.18 3.21
N ARG A 109 4.16 -7.14 2.85
CA ARG A 109 4.96 -5.92 2.78
C ARG A 109 4.96 -5.41 1.33
N VAL A 110 4.59 -4.15 1.14
CA VAL A 110 4.46 -3.52 -0.17
C VAL A 110 5.33 -2.28 -0.21
N THR A 111 6.37 -2.28 -1.04
CA THR A 111 7.34 -1.18 -1.12
C THR A 111 7.09 -0.34 -2.37
N PHE A 112 7.07 0.97 -2.19
CA PHE A 112 6.89 1.96 -3.24
C PHE A 112 8.06 2.93 -3.29
N VAL A 113 8.37 3.38 -4.49
CA VAL A 113 9.31 4.47 -4.75
C VAL A 113 8.57 5.66 -5.31
N GLN A 114 8.68 6.78 -4.62
CA GLN A 114 8.26 8.10 -5.03
C GLN A 114 9.26 8.67 -6.05
N ARG A 115 8.75 9.16 -7.18
CA ARG A 115 9.49 9.69 -8.34
C ARG A 115 9.32 11.19 -8.48
#